data_AF-A0AAU2W0Y4-F1
#
_entry.id   AF-A0AAU2W0Y4-F1
#
_cell.length_a   1.000
_cell.length_b   1.000
_cell.length_c   1.000
_cell.angle_alpha   90.00
_cell.angle_beta   90.00
_cell.angle_gamma   90.00
#
_symmetry.space_group_name_H-M   'P 1'
#
loop_
_entity.id
_entity.type
_entity.pdbx_description
1 polymer ?
#
loop_
_entity_poly.entity_id
_entity_poly.type
_entity_poly.pdbx_seq_one_letter_code
_entity_poly.pdbx_strand_id
1 'polypeptide(L)'
;MIGILPGLRCLHQTRGGSLSRLEELEADLLARLRRAEEENWLGEVEGINLTLAFLRAKREETQRRTRRPAVDLGIPRARSAGNHTRKDYP
;
A
#
# COMPACT_ATOMS: atom_id res chain seq x y z
N MET A 1 1.96 -30.20 11.88
CA MET A 1 2.07 -30.11 10.42
C MET A 1 1.84 -28.66 10.03
N ILE A 2 2.92 -27.92 9.81
CA ILE A 2 2.85 -26.50 9.44
C ILE A 2 2.67 -26.49 7.92
N GLY A 3 1.43 -26.38 7.46
CA GLY A 3 1.09 -26.28 6.05
C GLY A 3 1.55 -24.95 5.47
N ILE A 4 2.84 -24.86 5.11
CA ILE A 4 3.35 -23.77 4.28
C ILE A 4 2.86 -24.02 2.86
N LEU A 5 1.64 -23.57 2.54
CA LEU A 5 1.16 -23.49 1.16
C LEU A 5 1.83 -22.27 0.48
N PRO A 6 2.63 -22.46 -0.58
CA PRO A 6 3.28 -21.38 -1.31
C PRO A 6 2.25 -20.79 -2.27
N GLY A 7 1.62 -19.69 -1.91
CA GLY A 7 0.44 -19.30 -2.68
C GLY A 7 -0.04 -17.89 -2.48
N LEU A 8 0.86 -16.91 -2.38
CA LEU A 8 0.64 -15.56 -2.90
C LEU A 8 2.02 -14.97 -3.15
N ARG A 9 2.37 -14.85 -4.42
CA ARG A 9 3.61 -14.23 -4.88
C ARG A 9 3.84 -12.94 -4.11
N CYS A 10 5.02 -12.84 -3.52
CA CYS A 10 5.74 -11.59 -3.39
C CYS A 10 5.83 -10.94 -4.78
N LEU A 11 4.78 -10.22 -5.20
CA LEU A 11 4.78 -9.38 -6.39
C LEU A 11 5.60 -8.14 -6.04
N HIS A 12 6.90 -8.32 -6.07
CA HIS A 12 7.93 -7.29 -6.04
C HIS A 12 7.90 -6.44 -7.32
N GLN A 13 6.74 -5.93 -7.74
CA GLN A 13 6.65 -4.94 -8.82
C GLN A 13 5.40 -4.07 -8.67
N THR A 14 5.48 -3.11 -7.75
CA THR A 14 4.50 -2.02 -7.65
C THR A 14 4.84 -0.93 -8.66
N ARG A 15 4.55 -1.21 -9.94
CA ARG A 15 4.59 -0.21 -11.02
C ARG A 15 3.21 0.38 -11.34
N GLY A 16 2.20 0.07 -10.52
CA GLY A 16 0.84 0.59 -10.63
C GLY A 16 0.60 1.84 -9.79
N GLY A 17 -0.39 2.65 -10.18
CA GLY A 17 -0.86 3.79 -9.39
C GLY A 17 -1.41 3.36 -8.01
N SER A 18 -1.51 4.31 -7.08
CA SER A 18 -1.90 4.05 -5.69
C SER A 18 -3.23 3.31 -5.54
N LEU A 19 -4.21 3.53 -6.44
CA LEU A 19 -5.51 2.84 -6.42
C LEU A 19 -5.41 1.37 -6.81
N SER A 20 -4.70 1.04 -7.90
CA SER A 20 -4.53 -0.34 -8.35
C SER A 20 -3.84 -1.20 -7.28
N ARG A 21 -2.84 -0.63 -6.59
CA ARG A 21 -2.18 -1.33 -5.47
C ARG A 21 -3.13 -1.60 -4.30
N LEU A 22 -4.07 -0.69 -4.01
CA LEU A 22 -5.05 -0.92 -2.93
C LEU A 22 -6.03 -2.04 -3.29
N GLU A 23 -6.43 -2.17 -4.55
CA GLU A 23 -7.29 -3.26 -5.02
C GLU A 23 -6.61 -4.63 -4.93
N GLU A 24 -5.33 -4.70 -5.29
CA GLU A 24 -4.51 -5.92 -5.13
C GLU A 24 -4.42 -6.35 -3.66
N LEU A 25 -4.21 -5.39 -2.75
CA LEU A 25 -4.16 -5.65 -1.31
C LEU A 25 -5.51 -6.09 -0.75
N GLU A 26 -6.62 -5.51 -1.21
CA GLU A 26 -7.96 -5.94 -0.82
C GLU A 26 -8.20 -7.41 -1.20
N ALA A 27 -7.79 -7.81 -2.41
CA ALA A 27 -7.91 -9.19 -2.87
C ALA A 27 -7.06 -10.17 -2.05
N ASP A 28 -5.80 -9.82 -1.72
CA ASP A 28 -4.94 -10.64 -0.84
C ASP A 28 -5.56 -10.81 0.55
N LEU A 29 -6.09 -9.74 1.14
CA LEU A 29 -6.72 -9.78 2.46
C LEU A 29 -7.98 -10.64 2.46
N LEU A 30 -8.82 -10.58 1.43
CA LEU A 30 -10.00 -11.46 1.32
C LEU A 30 -9.60 -12.94 1.21
N ALA A 31 -8.54 -13.26 0.48
CA ALA A 31 -8.03 -14.63 0.39
C ALA A 31 -7.49 -15.14 1.73
N ARG A 32 -6.90 -14.27 2.55
CA ARG A 32 -6.45 -14.60 3.91
C ARG A 32 -7.61 -14.74 4.88
N LEU A 33 -8.63 -13.89 4.78
CA LEU A 33 -9.84 -13.96 5.60
C LEU A 33 -10.49 -15.34 5.46
N ARG A 34 -10.69 -15.78 4.22
CA ARG A 34 -11.28 -17.09 3.93
C ARG A 34 -10.51 -18.23 4.58
N ARG A 35 -9.16 -18.21 4.51
CA ARG A 35 -8.33 -19.22 5.18
C ARG A 35 -8.44 -19.15 6.69
N ALA A 36 -8.46 -17.94 7.26
CA ALA A 36 -8.62 -17.77 8.71
C ALA A 36 -9.99 -18.27 9.19
N GLU A 37 -11.06 -18.10 8.40
CA GLU A 37 -12.38 -18.66 8.67
C GLU A 37 -12.37 -20.20 8.57
N GLU A 38 -11.77 -20.76 7.52
CA GLU A 38 -11.66 -22.21 7.30
C GLU A 38 -10.84 -22.91 8.41
N GLU A 39 -9.78 -22.27 8.90
CA GLU A 39 -8.91 -22.78 9.97
C GLU A 39 -9.38 -22.35 11.37
N ASN A 40 -10.49 -21.62 11.48
CA ASN A 40 -11.06 -21.08 12.71
C ASN A 40 -10.07 -20.25 13.55
N TRP A 41 -9.23 -19.46 12.88
CA TRP A 41 -8.30 -18.51 13.50
C TRP A 41 -9.00 -17.21 13.84
N LEU A 42 -9.80 -17.21 14.92
CA LEU A 42 -10.62 -16.08 15.37
C LEU A 42 -9.84 -14.75 15.44
N GLY A 43 -8.63 -14.76 16.00
CA GLY A 43 -7.81 -13.55 16.13
C GLY A 43 -7.36 -12.97 14.77
N GLU A 44 -7.06 -13.83 13.80
CA GLU A 44 -6.70 -13.39 12.44
C GLU A 44 -7.92 -12.86 11.68
N VAL A 45 -9.09 -13.49 11.84
CA VAL A 45 -10.36 -13.02 11.24
C VAL A 45 -10.68 -11.59 11.69
N GLU A 46 -10.60 -11.30 12.99
CA GLU A 46 -10.85 -9.97 13.54
C GLU A 46 -9.85 -8.93 13.00
N GLY A 47 -8.56 -9.26 13.04
CA GLY A 47 -7.50 -8.38 12.54
C GLY A 47 -7.61 -8.09 11.05
N ILE A 48 -7.95 -9.09 10.24
CA ILE A 48 -8.13 -8.92 8.79
C ILE A 48 -9.37 -8.08 8.48
N ASN A 49 -10.49 -8.29 9.18
CA ASN A 49 -11.70 -7.48 9.02
C ASN A 49 -11.46 -6.00 9.35
N LEU A 50 -10.75 -5.72 10.45
CA LEU A 50 -10.38 -4.35 10.82
C LEU A 50 -9.49 -3.71 9.74
N THR A 51 -8.50 -4.46 9.25
CA THR A 51 -7.60 -3.98 8.19
C THR A 51 -8.35 -3.71 6.89
N LEU A 52 -9.30 -4.57 6.51
CA LEU A 52 -10.17 -4.37 5.35
C LEU A 52 -11.00 -3.08 5.47
N ALA A 53 -11.56 -2.79 6.64
CA ALA A 53 -12.30 -1.56 6.88
C ALA A 53 -11.43 -0.31 6.66
N PHE A 54 -10.22 -0.29 7.23
CA PHE A 54 -9.27 0.82 7.02
C PHE A 54 -8.81 0.94 5.56
N LEU A 55 -8.60 -0.17 4.87
CA LEU A 55 -8.15 -0.18 3.49
C LEU A 55 -9.22 0.37 2.54
N ARG A 56 -10.49 0.02 2.75
CA ARG A 56 -11.63 0.58 2.00
C ARG A 56 -11.75 2.09 2.20
N ALA A 57 -11.68 2.55 3.45
CA ALA A 57 -11.66 3.98 3.76
C ALA A 57 -10.49 4.71 3.07
N LYS A 58 -9.30 4.09 3.02
CA LYS A 58 -8.13 4.64 2.34
C LYS A 58 -8.32 4.71 0.81
N ARG A 59 -8.99 3.73 0.22
CA ARG A 59 -9.31 3.71 -1.21
C ARG A 59 -10.26 4.85 -1.58
N GLU A 60 -11.32 5.04 -0.81
CA GLU A 60 -12.27 6.15 -0.99
C GLU A 60 -11.57 7.51 -0.85
N GLU A 61 -10.72 7.67 0.17
CA GLU A 61 -9.89 8.86 0.36
C GLU A 61 -9.01 9.13 -0.86
N THR A 62 -8.33 8.10 -1.35
CA THR A 62 -7.42 8.21 -2.50
C THR A 62 -8.21 8.58 -3.77
N GLN A 63 -9.36 7.96 -3.99
CA GLN A 63 -10.23 8.26 -5.12
C GLN A 63 -10.74 9.70 -5.07
N ARG A 64 -11.12 10.18 -3.88
CA ARG A 64 -11.53 11.58 -3.68
C ARG A 64 -10.39 12.55 -3.95
N ARG A 65 -9.17 12.23 -3.51
CA ARG A 65 -7.97 13.05 -3.77
C ARG A 65 -7.63 13.13 -5.25
N THR A 66 -7.72 12.02 -5.99
CA THR A 66 -7.49 12.01 -7.45
C THR A 66 -8.46 12.93 -8.19
N ARG A 67 -9.70 13.08 -7.70
CA ARG A 67 -10.70 13.97 -8.29
C ARG A 67 -10.54 15.43 -7.89
N ARG A 68 -9.78 15.73 -6.83
CA ARG A 68 -9.60 17.11 -6.35
C ARG A 68 -8.50 17.80 -7.17
N PRO A 69 -8.73 19.03 -7.67
CA PRO A 69 -7.67 19.78 -8.34
C PRO A 69 -6.53 20.07 -7.37
N ALA A 70 -5.30 20.05 -7.89
CA ALA A 70 -4.13 20.47 -7.13
C ALA A 70 -4.28 21.93 -6.70
N VAL A 71 -4.14 22.17 -5.39
CA VAL A 71 -4.10 23.52 -4.83
C VAL A 71 -2.64 23.90 -4.67
N ASP A 72 -2.22 25.00 -5.27
CA ASP A 72 -0.89 25.57 -5.03
C ASP A 72 -0.87 26.18 -3.64
N LEU A 73 -0.08 25.59 -2.74
CA LEU A 73 0.10 26.06 -1.36
C LEU A 73 1.34 26.95 -1.21
N GLY A 74 1.99 27.34 -2.31
CA GLY A 74 3.25 28.09 -2.26
C GLY A 74 4.38 27.29 -1.61
N ILE A 75 4.36 25.95 -1.72
CA ILE A 75 5.38 25.08 -1.12
C ILE A 75 6.75 25.47 -1.68
N PRO A 76 7.73 25.78 -0.83
CA PRO A 76 9.08 26.12 -1.30
C PRO A 76 9.61 24.98 -2.18
N ARG A 77 9.91 25.29 -3.44
CA ARG A 77 10.58 24.33 -4.32
C ARG A 77 11.88 23.94 -3.62
N ALA A 78 12.03 22.63 -3.34
CA ALA A 78 13.30 22.10 -2.90
C ALA A 78 14.37 22.65 -3.84
N ARG A 79 15.34 23.40 -3.30
CA ARG A 79 16.47 23.88 -4.10
C ARG A 79 17.02 22.65 -4.79
N SER A 80 16.92 22.58 -6.12
CA SER A 80 17.59 21.56 -6.91
C SER A 80 19.00 21.50 -6.36
N ALA A 81 19.40 20.36 -5.79
CA ALA A 81 20.72 20.21 -5.18
C ALA A 81 21.72 20.69 -6.22
N GLY A 82 22.25 21.90 -6.01
CA GLY A 82 23.29 22.45 -6.85
C GLY A 82 24.40 21.44 -6.80
N ASN A 83 24.74 20.90 -7.97
CA ASN A 83 26.05 20.35 -8.29
C ASN A 83 27.01 20.43 -7.10
N HIS A 84 27.05 19.38 -6.28
CA HIS A 84 28.17 19.17 -5.38
C HIS A 84 29.38 18.96 -6.29
N THR A 85 29.99 20.07 -6.71
CA THR A 85 31.31 20.08 -7.30
C THR A 85 32.16 19.38 -6.26
N ARG A 86 32.53 18.14 -6.59
CA ARG A 86 33.59 17.40 -5.91
C ARG A 86 34.73 18.40 -5.77
N LYS A 87 34.95 18.92 -4.56
CA LYS A 87 36.12 19.75 -4.32
C LYS A 87 37.27 18.76 -4.32
N ASP A 88 37.91 18.65 -5.48
CA ASP A 88 39.23 18.06 -5.59
C ASP A 88 40.17 19.01 -4.81
N TYR A 89 40.45 18.64 -3.56
CA TYR A 89 41.53 19.25 -2.79
C TYR A 89 42.85 18.55 -3.19
N PRO A 90 43.97 19.29 -3.27
CA PRO A 90 45.26 18.76 -3.71
C PRO A 90 45.81 17.67 -2.78
#